data_AF-A0A8J3IH30-F1
#
_entry.id   AF-A0A8J3IH30-F1
#
_cell.length_a   1.000
_cell.length_b   1.000
_cell.length_c   1.000
_cell.angle_alpha   90.00
_cell.angle_beta   90.00
_cell.angle_gamma   90.00
#
_symmetry.space_group_name_H-M   'P 1'
#
loop_
_entity.id
_entity.type
_entity.pdbx_description
1 polymer ?
#
loop_
_entity_poly.entity_id
_entity_poly.type
_entity_poly.pdbx_seq_one_letter_code
_entity_poly.pdbx_strand_id
1 'polypeptide(L)'
;MSNQKQALPVVQENILFSQKDGQVSQLTVGTPAWYTWLNTAPAFAFRSTIGTFTARREQAGHKRGGWYWRAYRKHKGKLYQIYMGKAQDLTLERLKDSAAHLAALCIPDSEQACHSATGIVKQPTRDVLSPVPSQSFPSTLPSPLTSFIGREPEIAAASALLTYPQVRLLTLTGTGGVGKTRLALAIAARMYNVFPDGVSFVSLADLRDASLVLLTIAQAQGLQCTGSQSLALSLQATLWEKRCLLVLDNFEHVMEAAPSLVHLLETSRHLRLLVTSREALHVRGEHEFVVQPLALPASEWLSDTDALVHSSALALFLERAREVRPTMELNALTIKQMTEICRHLDGIPLALELAAARLKVLSLQALLERLPHRLHILTGGRAISLLASRPCARLSPGATIRSRMRRSASFACWPSLRAAVRSKRWRR
;
A
#
# COMPACT_ATOMS: atom_id res chain seq x y z
N MET A 1 -13.54 59.19 -3.76
CA MET A 1 -14.00 58.14 -4.70
C MET A 1 -14.45 56.95 -3.89
N SER A 2 -15.77 56.78 -3.75
CA SER A 2 -16.40 55.82 -2.85
C SER A 2 -15.96 54.39 -3.18
N ASN A 3 -15.24 53.78 -2.25
CA ASN A 3 -14.83 52.39 -2.30
C ASN A 3 -16.07 51.54 -2.00
N GLN A 4 -16.93 51.33 -3.00
CA GLN A 4 -18.04 50.38 -2.90
C GLN A 4 -17.41 48.99 -2.67
N LYS A 5 -17.46 48.52 -1.42
CA LYS A 5 -17.10 47.15 -1.05
C LYS A 5 -18.00 46.20 -1.86
N GLN A 6 -17.49 45.68 -2.97
CA GLN A 6 -18.16 44.61 -3.71
C GLN A 6 -18.41 43.44 -2.75
N ALA A 7 -19.67 43.03 -2.63
CA ALA A 7 -20.06 41.93 -1.78
C ALA A 7 -19.38 40.64 -2.27
N LEU A 8 -18.84 39.85 -1.33
CA LEU A 8 -18.25 38.55 -1.64
C LEU A 8 -19.30 37.66 -2.33
N PRO A 9 -18.99 37.05 -3.49
CA PRO A 9 -19.89 36.11 -4.17
C PRO A 9 -20.30 34.99 -3.22
N VAL A 10 -21.58 34.62 -3.21
CA VAL A 10 -22.13 33.63 -2.28
C VAL A 10 -22.75 32.47 -3.04
N VAL A 11 -22.31 31.25 -2.76
CA VAL A 11 -23.03 30.04 -3.16
C VAL A 11 -24.14 29.77 -2.15
N GLN A 12 -25.38 29.71 -2.63
CA GLN A 12 -26.52 29.28 -1.86
C GLN A 12 -27.17 28.12 -2.60
N GLU A 13 -27.35 27.00 -1.89
CA GLU A 13 -27.74 25.72 -2.47
C GLU A 13 -26.76 25.29 -3.57
N ASN A 14 -27.12 25.38 -4.85
CA ASN A 14 -26.25 25.05 -5.98
C ASN A 14 -25.97 26.23 -6.92
N ILE A 15 -26.38 27.45 -6.55
CA ILE A 15 -26.22 28.65 -7.37
C ILE A 15 -25.23 29.59 -6.68
N LEU A 16 -24.18 29.98 -7.42
CA LEU A 16 -23.33 31.10 -7.08
C LEU A 16 -24.02 32.39 -7.51
N PHE A 17 -24.28 33.27 -6.54
CA PHE A 17 -24.72 34.64 -6.77
C PHE A 17 -23.51 35.56 -6.69
N SER A 18 -23.25 36.31 -7.77
CA SER A 18 -22.20 37.33 -7.79
C SER A 18 -22.73 38.65 -8.33
N GLN A 19 -22.30 39.76 -7.74
CA GLN A 19 -22.70 41.10 -8.16
C GLN A 19 -21.46 41.87 -8.62
N LYS A 20 -21.42 42.25 -9.89
CA LYS A 20 -20.40 43.15 -10.46
C LYS A 20 -21.13 44.31 -11.13
N ASP A 21 -20.74 45.54 -10.76
CA ASP A 21 -21.23 46.80 -11.35
C ASP A 21 -22.77 46.91 -11.44
N GLY A 22 -23.46 46.44 -10.40
CA GLY A 22 -24.93 46.50 -10.31
C GLY A 22 -25.68 45.37 -11.02
N GLN A 23 -25.01 44.54 -11.83
CA GLN A 23 -25.61 43.35 -12.43
C GLN A 23 -25.38 42.10 -11.57
N VAL A 24 -26.48 41.36 -11.33
CA VAL A 24 -26.46 40.06 -10.65
C VAL A 24 -26.26 38.97 -11.69
N SER A 25 -25.19 38.19 -11.53
CA SER A 25 -24.93 36.99 -12.33
C SER A 25 -25.10 35.74 -11.48
N GLN A 26 -25.76 34.74 -12.05
CA GLN A 26 -26.02 33.45 -11.42
C GLN A 26 -25.26 32.37 -12.19
N LEU A 27 -24.53 31.52 -11.47
CA LEU A 27 -23.78 30.40 -12.04
C LEU A 27 -24.10 29.12 -11.28
N THR A 28 -24.50 28.07 -11.98
CA THR A 28 -24.74 26.76 -11.36
C THR A 28 -23.41 26.07 -11.07
N VAL A 29 -23.21 25.66 -9.81
CA VAL A 29 -22.02 24.93 -9.35
C VAL A 29 -21.87 23.62 -10.12
N GLY A 30 -20.64 23.34 -10.57
CA GLY A 30 -20.31 22.13 -11.33
C GLY A 30 -20.42 22.27 -12.86
N THR A 31 -20.87 23.42 -13.38
CA THR A 31 -20.87 23.71 -14.82
C THR A 31 -19.49 24.17 -15.32
N PRO A 32 -19.19 24.08 -16.64
CA PRO A 32 -17.95 24.63 -17.19
C PRO A 32 -17.74 26.13 -16.87
N ALA A 33 -18.82 26.90 -16.81
CA ALA A 33 -18.79 28.32 -16.43
C ALA A 33 -18.37 28.52 -14.97
N TRP A 34 -18.81 27.64 -14.06
CA TRP A 34 -18.36 27.62 -12.67
C TRP A 34 -16.84 27.38 -12.54
N TYR A 35 -16.30 26.38 -13.24
CA TYR A 35 -14.86 26.08 -13.17
C TYR A 35 -14.01 27.19 -13.79
N THR A 36 -14.49 27.79 -14.88
CA THR A 36 -13.85 28.97 -15.49
C THR A 36 -13.81 30.14 -14.51
N TRP A 37 -14.91 30.35 -13.79
CA TRP A 37 -15.00 31.38 -12.77
C TRP A 37 -14.06 31.13 -11.57
N LEU A 38 -13.96 29.90 -11.06
CA LEU A 38 -13.02 29.54 -9.98
C LEU A 38 -11.55 29.81 -10.34
N ASN A 39 -11.20 29.72 -11.62
CA ASN A 39 -9.85 30.03 -12.09
C ASN A 39 -9.53 31.54 -12.10
N THR A 40 -10.50 32.41 -11.82
CA THR A 40 -10.30 33.87 -11.73
C THR A 40 -10.66 34.46 -10.37
N ALA A 41 -11.57 33.82 -9.63
CA ALA A 41 -12.05 34.32 -8.34
C ALA A 41 -10.99 34.21 -7.22
N PRO A 42 -10.82 35.24 -6.37
CA PRO A 42 -9.91 35.18 -5.23
C PRO A 42 -10.53 34.49 -4.00
N ALA A 43 -11.83 34.66 -3.81
CA ALA A 43 -12.58 34.14 -2.68
C ALA A 43 -14.08 34.13 -2.96
N PHE A 44 -14.81 33.27 -2.26
CA PHE A 44 -16.27 33.27 -2.25
C PHE A 44 -16.78 32.72 -0.92
N ALA A 45 -18.01 33.05 -0.56
CA ALA A 45 -18.69 32.44 0.56
C ALA A 45 -19.62 31.33 0.07
N PHE A 46 -19.89 30.34 0.90
CA PHE A 46 -20.92 29.34 0.63
C PHE A 46 -21.74 29.10 1.88
N ARG A 47 -23.05 29.00 1.71
CA ARG A 47 -24.02 28.79 2.79
C ARG A 47 -24.43 27.33 2.80
N SER A 48 -24.46 26.77 3.99
CA SER A 48 -25.10 25.50 4.30
C SER A 48 -26.10 25.71 5.43
N THR A 49 -26.95 24.73 5.68
CA THR A 49 -27.86 24.72 6.84
C THR A 49 -27.12 24.92 8.17
N ILE A 50 -25.82 24.60 8.21
CA ILE A 50 -24.97 24.64 9.41
C ILE A 50 -24.14 25.95 9.52
N GLY A 51 -24.34 26.91 8.61
CA GLY A 51 -23.74 28.24 8.67
C GLY A 51 -23.14 28.75 7.35
N THR A 52 -22.43 29.88 7.44
CA THR A 52 -21.71 30.50 6.31
C THR A 52 -20.21 30.24 6.42
N PHE A 53 -19.60 29.85 5.31
CA PHE A 53 -18.18 29.50 5.20
C PHE A 53 -17.52 30.37 4.13
N THR A 54 -16.21 30.61 4.24
CA THR A 54 -15.45 31.37 3.23
C THR A 54 -14.41 30.48 2.58
N ALA A 55 -14.48 30.30 1.27
CA ALA A 55 -13.43 29.67 0.47
C ALA A 55 -12.50 30.75 -0.10
N ARG A 56 -11.18 30.53 -0.01
CA ARG A 56 -10.17 31.38 -0.64
C ARG A 56 -9.25 30.56 -1.51
N ARG A 57 -8.82 31.17 -2.61
CA ARG A 57 -7.85 30.59 -3.52
C ARG A 57 -6.44 30.96 -3.06
N GLU A 58 -5.59 29.96 -2.94
CA GLU A 58 -4.23 30.07 -2.43
C GLU A 58 -3.23 29.41 -3.37
N GLN A 59 -1.99 29.86 -3.34
CA GLN A 59 -0.90 29.33 -4.14
C GLN A 59 0.02 28.51 -3.24
N ALA A 60 0.41 27.31 -3.69
CA ALA A 60 1.34 26.48 -2.93
C ALA A 60 2.75 27.10 -2.94
N GLY A 61 3.41 27.12 -1.77
CA GLY A 61 4.64 27.90 -1.52
C GLY A 61 5.93 27.41 -2.20
N HIS A 62 5.89 26.29 -2.95
CA HIS A 62 7.05 25.82 -3.73
C HIS A 62 6.97 26.34 -5.17
N LYS A 63 8.11 26.65 -5.80
CA LYS A 63 8.26 27.29 -7.13
C LYS A 63 7.57 26.55 -8.33
N ARG A 64 6.88 25.43 -8.09
CA ARG A 64 6.08 24.65 -9.06
C ARG A 64 4.62 24.38 -8.60
N GLY A 65 4.19 24.98 -7.49
CA GLY A 65 2.89 24.73 -6.88
C GLY A 65 1.75 25.43 -7.60
N GLY A 66 0.73 24.69 -8.01
CA GLY A 66 -0.50 25.23 -8.60
C GLY A 66 -1.41 25.92 -7.58
N TRP A 67 -2.48 26.54 -8.08
CA TRP A 67 -3.53 27.13 -7.25
C TRP A 67 -4.44 26.06 -6.64
N TYR A 68 -4.82 26.26 -5.39
CA TYR A 68 -5.78 25.42 -4.68
C TYR A 68 -6.76 26.27 -3.88
N TRP A 69 -7.81 25.65 -3.35
CA TRP A 69 -8.83 26.29 -2.54
C TRP A 69 -8.78 25.79 -1.11
N ARG A 70 -8.98 26.70 -0.16
CA ARG A 70 -9.10 26.41 1.27
C ARG A 70 -10.37 27.07 1.81
N ALA A 71 -11.20 26.32 2.51
CA ALA A 71 -12.35 26.85 3.22
C ALA A 71 -12.00 27.18 4.66
N TYR A 72 -12.68 28.18 5.19
CA TYR A 72 -12.47 28.76 6.50
C TYR A 72 -13.79 28.97 7.22
N ARG A 73 -13.76 28.79 8.54
CA ARG A 73 -14.83 29.17 9.47
C ARG A 73 -14.23 29.69 10.76
N LYS A 74 -14.69 30.85 11.21
CA LYS A 74 -14.36 31.36 12.55
C LYS A 74 -15.49 30.99 13.50
N HIS A 75 -15.17 30.35 14.62
CA HIS A 75 -16.14 29.99 15.65
C HIS A 75 -15.52 30.19 17.04
N LYS A 76 -16.23 30.92 17.92
CA LYS A 76 -15.76 31.29 19.28
C LYS A 76 -14.30 31.80 19.31
N GLY A 77 -13.94 32.67 18.37
CA GLY A 77 -12.60 33.27 18.28
C GLY A 77 -11.53 32.40 17.59
N LYS A 78 -11.74 31.09 17.43
CA LYS A 78 -10.83 30.16 16.76
C LYS A 78 -11.14 30.04 15.26
N LEU A 79 -10.10 30.01 14.43
CA LEU A 79 -10.22 29.83 12.98
C LEU A 79 -9.99 28.35 12.62
N TYR A 80 -10.99 27.76 11.98
CA TYR A 80 -10.93 26.41 11.42
C TYR A 80 -10.76 26.53 9.90
N GLN A 81 -9.93 25.66 9.33
CA GLN A 81 -9.65 25.67 7.89
C GLN A 81 -9.55 24.24 7.35
N ILE A 82 -9.96 24.04 6.10
CA ILE A 82 -9.89 22.74 5.41
C ILE A 82 -9.46 22.94 3.95
N TYR A 83 -8.55 22.10 3.47
CA TYR A 83 -8.16 22.06 2.06
C TYR A 83 -9.29 21.49 1.20
N MET A 84 -9.70 22.23 0.17
CA MET A 84 -10.81 21.86 -0.71
C MET A 84 -10.39 21.21 -2.02
N GLY A 85 -9.13 21.33 -2.43
CA GLY A 85 -8.67 20.81 -3.73
C GLY A 85 -8.33 21.90 -4.74
N LYS A 86 -8.11 21.48 -5.99
CA LYS A 86 -8.00 22.37 -7.15
C LYS A 86 -9.39 22.81 -7.60
N ALA A 87 -9.47 23.79 -8.52
CA ALA A 87 -10.75 24.31 -9.00
C ALA A 87 -11.69 23.21 -9.54
N GLN A 88 -11.15 22.22 -10.24
CA GLN A 88 -11.90 21.08 -10.78
C GLN A 88 -12.52 20.17 -9.70
N ASP A 89 -12.00 20.20 -8.47
CA ASP A 89 -12.48 19.37 -7.37
C ASP A 89 -13.63 20.05 -6.60
N LEU A 90 -13.90 21.34 -6.86
CA LEU A 90 -14.91 22.13 -6.14
C LEU A 90 -16.32 21.89 -6.71
N THR A 91 -16.83 20.67 -6.51
CA THR A 91 -18.22 20.31 -6.80
C THR A 91 -19.17 20.82 -5.70
N LEU A 92 -20.48 20.74 -5.95
CA LEU A 92 -21.49 21.03 -4.94
C LEU A 92 -21.36 20.11 -3.72
N GLU A 93 -21.10 18.84 -3.96
CA GLU A 93 -20.86 17.84 -2.91
C GLU A 93 -19.63 18.23 -2.09
N ARG A 94 -18.53 18.59 -2.75
CA ARG A 94 -17.31 19.06 -2.06
C ARG A 94 -17.56 20.28 -1.18
N LEU A 95 -18.40 21.22 -1.62
CA LEU A 95 -18.79 22.39 -0.82
C LEU A 95 -19.60 21.99 0.41
N LYS A 96 -20.58 21.09 0.24
CA LYS A 96 -21.40 20.57 1.35
C LYS A 96 -20.54 19.80 2.37
N ASP A 97 -19.64 18.95 1.89
CA ASP A 97 -18.71 18.18 2.74
C ASP A 97 -17.78 19.10 3.52
N SER A 98 -17.23 20.13 2.87
CA SER A 98 -16.35 21.11 3.52
C SER A 98 -17.10 21.93 4.58
N ALA A 99 -18.37 22.28 4.32
CA ALA A 99 -19.23 22.94 5.31
C ALA A 99 -19.51 22.04 6.51
N ALA A 100 -19.90 20.78 6.28
CA ALA A 100 -20.18 19.81 7.32
C ALA A 100 -18.94 19.55 8.20
N HIS A 101 -17.78 19.38 7.58
CA HIS A 101 -16.51 19.18 8.28
C HIS A 101 -16.14 20.38 9.16
N LEU A 102 -16.16 21.60 8.60
CA LEU A 102 -15.87 22.80 9.37
C LEU A 102 -16.90 23.07 10.48
N ALA A 103 -18.14 22.61 10.31
CA ALA A 103 -19.17 22.71 11.35
C ALA A 103 -18.96 21.70 12.49
N ALA A 104 -18.60 20.46 12.18
CA ALA A 104 -18.32 19.44 13.18
C ALA A 104 -17.13 19.84 14.08
N LEU A 105 -16.10 20.47 13.50
CA LEU A 105 -14.96 21.02 14.25
C LEU A 105 -15.34 22.17 15.21
N CYS A 106 -16.56 22.72 15.10
CA CYS A 106 -17.05 23.81 15.94
C CYS A 106 -17.86 23.36 17.16
N ILE A 107 -18.18 22.07 17.30
CA ILE A 107 -18.96 21.51 18.42
C ILE A 107 -18.02 21.27 19.62
N PRO A 108 -18.29 21.79 20.82
CA PRO A 108 -17.53 21.45 22.03
C PRO A 108 -17.88 20.06 22.58
N ASP A 109 -16.89 19.36 23.12
CA ASP A 109 -16.96 18.02 23.77
C ASP A 109 -17.82 17.96 25.07
N SER A 110 -18.84 18.81 25.26
CA SER A 110 -19.51 18.95 26.57
C SER A 110 -21.04 18.98 26.57
N GLU A 111 -21.72 18.40 25.58
CA GLU A 111 -23.19 18.21 25.61
C GLU A 111 -23.60 16.76 25.31
N GLN A 112 -23.10 15.83 26.13
CA GLN A 112 -23.68 14.48 26.30
C GLN A 112 -24.14 14.20 27.74
N ALA A 113 -24.29 15.23 28.57
CA ALA A 113 -24.90 15.11 29.90
C ALA A 113 -26.11 16.03 30.04
N CYS A 114 -27.14 15.55 30.74
CA CYS A 114 -28.48 16.14 30.98
C CYS A 114 -29.40 15.95 29.76
N HIS A 115 -30.49 15.17 29.78
CA HIS A 115 -31.71 15.43 30.55
C HIS A 115 -32.38 14.13 31.04
N SER A 116 -32.77 14.17 32.31
CA SER A 116 -33.58 13.24 33.08
C SER A 116 -35.07 13.27 32.73
N ALA A 117 -35.75 12.13 32.86
CA ALA A 117 -37.16 12.09 33.27
C ALA A 117 -37.46 10.80 34.07
N THR A 118 -37.47 10.96 35.40
CA THR A 118 -38.35 10.39 36.44
C THR A 118 -39.08 9.05 36.21
N GLY A 119 -38.90 8.10 37.15
CA GLY A 119 -39.81 6.97 37.34
C GLY A 119 -39.32 5.85 38.28
N ILE A 120 -39.37 6.11 39.60
CA ILE A 120 -39.61 5.22 40.76
C ILE A 120 -39.24 3.69 40.68
N VAL A 121 -38.56 3.22 41.74
CA VAL A 121 -38.67 1.91 42.45
C VAL A 121 -37.43 0.97 42.41
N LYS A 122 -36.87 0.76 43.63
CA LYS A 122 -36.11 -0.38 44.21
C LYS A 122 -34.72 -0.78 43.67
N GLN A 123 -33.71 -0.58 44.51
CA GLN A 123 -32.55 -1.49 44.68
C GLN A 123 -33.06 -2.89 45.10
N PRO A 124 -32.38 -4.03 44.82
CA PRO A 124 -30.93 -4.28 44.99
C PRO A 124 -30.34 -5.04 43.77
N THR A 125 -29.07 -5.44 43.60
CA THR A 125 -27.99 -5.94 44.45
C THR A 125 -26.67 -5.66 43.73
N ARG A 126 -25.57 -5.54 44.48
CA ARG A 126 -24.20 -5.56 43.96
C ARG A 126 -23.96 -6.91 43.29
N ASP A 127 -23.86 -6.93 41.97
CA ASP A 127 -23.16 -7.98 41.25
C ASP A 127 -21.97 -7.39 40.52
N VAL A 128 -20.86 -8.09 40.67
CA VAL A 128 -19.53 -7.78 40.16
C VAL A 128 -19.60 -7.71 38.64
N LEU A 129 -19.60 -6.50 38.08
CA LEU A 129 -19.40 -6.31 36.64
C LEU A 129 -17.93 -6.56 36.32
N SER A 130 -17.67 -7.78 35.85
CA SER A 130 -16.49 -8.18 35.08
C SER A 130 -16.14 -7.12 34.03
N PRO A 131 -14.84 -6.93 33.72
CA PRO A 131 -14.42 -5.92 32.75
C PRO A 131 -15.09 -6.20 31.40
N VAL A 132 -15.70 -5.15 30.83
CA VAL A 132 -16.24 -5.15 29.47
C VAL A 132 -15.14 -5.65 28.53
N PRO A 133 -15.37 -6.70 27.71
CA PRO A 133 -14.36 -7.14 26.77
C PRO A 133 -14.12 -5.98 25.79
N SER A 134 -12.89 -5.47 25.78
CA SER A 134 -12.39 -4.72 24.64
C SER A 134 -12.68 -5.56 23.41
N GLN A 135 -13.37 -4.99 22.42
CA GLN A 135 -13.66 -5.66 21.16
C GLN A 135 -12.31 -5.94 20.46
N SER A 136 -11.71 -7.08 20.80
CA SER A 136 -10.51 -7.60 20.16
C SER A 136 -10.89 -7.95 18.74
N PHE A 137 -10.29 -7.27 17.76
CA PHE A 137 -10.51 -7.62 16.37
C PHE A 137 -10.04 -9.05 16.11
N PRO A 138 -10.83 -9.87 15.40
CA PRO A 138 -10.38 -11.20 15.02
C PRO A 138 -9.11 -11.10 14.19
N SER A 139 -8.13 -11.96 14.48
CA SER A 139 -6.89 -12.05 13.71
C SER A 139 -7.19 -12.47 12.28
N THR A 140 -7.07 -11.57 11.31
CA THR A 140 -7.33 -11.85 9.88
C THR A 140 -6.07 -12.29 9.12
N LEU A 141 -5.06 -12.82 9.82
CA LEU A 141 -3.81 -13.24 9.20
C LEU A 141 -4.02 -14.51 8.35
N PRO A 142 -3.72 -14.48 7.05
CA PRO A 142 -3.65 -15.69 6.24
C PRO A 142 -2.62 -16.67 6.82
N SER A 143 -2.98 -17.96 6.87
CA SER A 143 -2.04 -19.03 7.21
C SER A 143 -1.37 -19.56 5.94
N PRO A 144 -0.05 -19.41 5.75
CA PRO A 144 0.65 -20.00 4.62
C PRO A 144 0.54 -21.53 4.62
N LEU A 145 0.43 -22.13 3.44
CA LEU A 145 0.32 -23.60 3.28
C LEU A 145 1.68 -24.31 3.18
N THR A 146 2.76 -23.56 3.12
CA THR A 146 4.12 -24.05 2.90
C THR A 146 5.05 -23.54 3.99
N SER A 147 6.13 -24.28 4.27
CA SER A 147 7.12 -23.88 5.26
C SER A 147 7.79 -22.55 4.88
N PHE A 148 8.21 -21.78 5.89
CA PHE A 148 8.96 -20.53 5.71
C PHE A 148 10.38 -20.71 6.27
N ILE A 149 11.37 -20.81 5.37
CA ILE A 149 12.74 -21.22 5.71
C ILE A 149 13.69 -20.03 5.73
N GLY A 150 14.57 -20.01 6.74
CA GLY A 150 15.81 -19.23 6.72
C GLY A 150 15.63 -17.71 6.79
N ARG A 151 14.54 -17.27 7.41
CA ARG A 151 14.18 -15.85 7.60
C ARG A 151 14.01 -15.43 9.06
N GLU A 152 14.42 -16.28 9.99
CA GLU A 152 14.29 -16.01 11.42
C GLU A 152 15.06 -14.74 11.87
N PRO A 153 16.29 -14.48 11.38
CA PRO A 153 16.99 -13.23 11.68
C PRO A 153 16.23 -11.99 11.19
N GLU A 154 15.68 -12.02 9.99
CA GLU A 154 14.91 -10.92 9.41
C GLU A 154 13.59 -10.70 10.15
N ILE A 155 12.88 -11.77 10.51
CA ILE A 155 11.67 -11.70 11.35
C ILE A 155 12.03 -11.01 12.68
N ALA A 156 13.10 -11.45 13.34
CA ALA A 156 13.52 -10.89 14.62
C ALA A 156 13.91 -9.41 14.51
N ALA A 157 14.70 -9.04 13.50
CA ALA A 157 15.15 -7.67 13.26
C ALA A 157 13.98 -6.73 12.95
N ALA A 158 13.09 -7.10 12.03
CA ALA A 158 11.91 -6.30 11.66
C ALA A 158 10.91 -6.20 12.82
N SER A 159 10.73 -7.28 13.59
CA SER A 159 9.92 -7.28 14.81
C SER A 159 10.48 -6.32 15.85
N ALA A 160 11.79 -6.35 16.10
CA ALA A 160 12.45 -5.42 17.03
C ALA A 160 12.24 -3.96 16.61
N LEU A 161 12.37 -3.66 15.31
CA LEU A 161 12.06 -2.33 14.78
C LEU A 161 10.62 -1.92 15.06
N LEU A 162 9.64 -2.80 14.79
CA LEU A 162 8.22 -2.52 15.07
C LEU A 162 7.91 -2.35 16.57
N THR A 163 8.72 -2.87 17.48
CA THR A 163 8.56 -2.59 18.92
C THR A 163 9.12 -1.25 19.34
N TYR A 164 10.05 -0.67 18.56
CA TYR A 164 10.69 0.60 18.90
C TYR A 164 9.68 1.76 18.82
N PRO A 165 9.57 2.64 19.84
CA PRO A 165 8.53 3.68 19.89
C PRO A 165 8.56 4.67 18.70
N GLN A 166 9.75 4.93 18.15
CA GLN A 166 9.93 5.87 17.05
C GLN A 166 9.60 5.27 15.68
N VAL A 167 9.50 3.94 15.56
CA VAL A 167 9.19 3.27 14.31
C VAL A 167 7.70 2.95 14.28
N ARG A 168 6.98 3.70 13.45
CA ARG A 168 5.52 3.55 13.27
C ARG A 168 5.15 3.16 11.84
N LEU A 169 6.07 3.32 10.91
CA LEU A 169 5.95 2.86 9.53
C LEU A 169 7.21 2.07 9.17
N LEU A 170 7.05 0.76 8.94
CA LEU A 170 8.11 -0.11 8.44
C LEU A 170 7.73 -0.57 7.03
N THR A 171 8.54 -0.25 6.03
CA THR A 171 8.33 -0.69 4.65
C THR A 171 9.33 -1.80 4.32
N LEU A 172 8.83 -3.01 4.03
CA LEU A 172 9.62 -4.08 3.43
C LEU A 172 9.77 -3.81 1.93
N THR A 173 10.99 -3.50 1.49
CA THR A 173 11.33 -3.30 0.08
C THR A 173 12.11 -4.49 -0.46
N GLY A 174 12.16 -4.64 -1.79
CA GLY A 174 12.90 -5.72 -2.43
C GLY A 174 12.30 -6.19 -3.74
N THR A 175 13.06 -7.02 -4.46
CA THR A 175 12.68 -7.51 -5.79
C THR A 175 11.42 -8.40 -5.77
N GLY A 176 10.84 -8.61 -6.95
CA GLY A 176 9.71 -9.54 -7.10
C GLY A 176 10.11 -10.97 -6.72
N GLY A 177 9.26 -11.66 -5.97
CA GLY A 177 9.51 -13.06 -5.60
C GLY A 177 10.51 -13.28 -4.44
N VAL A 178 11.04 -12.21 -3.83
CA VAL A 178 11.97 -12.30 -2.67
C VAL A 178 11.30 -12.78 -1.37
N GLY A 179 9.96 -12.77 -1.33
CA GLY A 179 9.17 -13.26 -0.19
C GLY A 179 8.67 -12.19 0.79
N LYS A 180 8.59 -10.90 0.37
CA LYS A 180 8.12 -9.79 1.24
C LYS A 180 6.78 -10.08 1.93
N THR A 181 5.78 -10.54 1.18
CA THR A 181 4.46 -10.90 1.73
C THR A 181 4.55 -11.99 2.78
N ARG A 182 5.31 -13.07 2.51
CA ARG A 182 5.51 -14.17 3.46
C ARG A 182 6.24 -13.71 4.72
N LEU A 183 7.26 -12.86 4.55
CA LEU A 183 7.98 -12.24 5.65
C LEU A 183 7.05 -11.35 6.50
N ALA A 184 6.22 -10.53 5.85
CA ALA A 184 5.26 -9.66 6.54
C ALA A 184 4.26 -10.45 7.36
N LEU A 185 3.72 -11.54 6.83
CA LEU A 185 2.83 -12.45 7.55
C LEU A 185 3.51 -13.12 8.75
N ALA A 186 4.76 -13.56 8.60
CA ALA A 186 5.53 -14.15 9.69
C ALA A 186 5.82 -13.13 10.82
N ILE A 187 6.19 -11.89 10.45
CA ILE A 187 6.35 -10.79 11.41
C ILE A 187 5.02 -10.51 12.11
N ALA A 188 3.92 -10.42 11.36
CA ALA A 188 2.59 -10.15 11.90
C ALA A 188 2.14 -11.22 12.90
N ALA A 189 2.37 -12.49 12.59
CA ALA A 189 2.09 -13.60 13.49
C ALA A 189 2.92 -13.51 14.78
N ARG A 190 4.21 -13.19 14.69
CA ARG A 190 5.08 -12.99 15.87
C ARG A 190 4.65 -11.79 16.73
N MET A 191 4.11 -10.75 16.09
CA MET A 191 3.66 -9.53 16.73
C MET A 191 2.26 -9.63 17.35
N TYR A 192 1.56 -10.76 17.16
CA TYR A 192 0.16 -10.92 17.60
C TYR A 192 -0.06 -10.54 19.08
N ASN A 193 0.79 -11.02 19.98
CA ASN A 193 0.68 -10.75 21.42
C ASN A 193 1.25 -9.38 21.85
N VAL A 194 1.89 -8.64 20.94
CA VAL A 194 2.50 -7.33 21.23
C VAL A 194 1.48 -6.19 21.05
N PHE A 195 0.51 -6.39 20.17
CA PHE A 195 -0.52 -5.40 19.83
C PHE A 195 -1.87 -5.84 20.43
N PRO A 196 -2.28 -5.30 21.59
CA PRO A 196 -3.46 -5.77 22.32
C PRO A 196 -4.78 -5.53 21.56
N ASP A 197 -4.79 -4.54 20.66
CA ASP A 197 -5.95 -4.26 19.81
C ASP A 197 -5.91 -5.06 18.49
N GLY A 198 -4.95 -5.97 18.34
CA GLY A 198 -4.88 -6.94 17.26
C GLY A 198 -3.92 -6.59 16.12
N VAL A 199 -3.82 -7.55 15.19
CA VAL A 199 -3.02 -7.46 13.97
C VAL A 199 -3.91 -7.81 12.78
N SER A 200 -3.93 -6.96 11.76
CA SER A 200 -4.79 -7.14 10.59
C SER A 200 -3.98 -7.12 9.30
N PHE A 201 -4.34 -8.01 8.38
CA PHE A 201 -3.75 -8.07 7.05
C PHE A 201 -4.69 -7.47 6.01
N VAL A 202 -4.14 -6.62 5.15
CA VAL A 202 -4.87 -5.93 4.07
C VAL A 202 -4.12 -6.16 2.78
N SER A 203 -4.67 -7.00 1.90
CA SER A 203 -4.17 -7.16 0.54
C SER A 203 -4.61 -5.99 -0.32
N LEU A 204 -3.67 -5.32 -0.99
CA LEU A 204 -3.94 -4.25 -1.95
C LEU A 204 -3.68 -4.71 -3.41
N ALA A 205 -3.42 -6.00 -3.62
CA ALA A 205 -3.03 -6.54 -4.93
C ALA A 205 -4.07 -6.29 -6.04
N ASP A 206 -5.36 -6.28 -5.69
CA ASP A 206 -6.46 -6.10 -6.65
C ASP A 206 -6.85 -4.62 -6.84
N LEU A 207 -6.26 -3.70 -6.06
CA LEU A 207 -6.58 -2.28 -6.15
C LEU A 207 -5.84 -1.62 -7.32
N ARG A 208 -6.61 -0.89 -8.12
CA ARG A 208 -6.10 -0.04 -9.21
C ARG A 208 -6.22 1.45 -8.93
N ASP A 209 -6.99 1.81 -7.91
CA ASP A 209 -7.28 3.18 -7.51
C ASP A 209 -6.78 3.40 -6.08
N ALA A 210 -5.82 4.31 -5.94
CA ALA A 210 -5.22 4.68 -4.66
C ALA A 210 -6.23 5.31 -3.67
N SER A 211 -7.32 5.90 -4.16
CA SER A 211 -8.37 6.47 -3.31
C SER A 211 -9.11 5.42 -2.47
N LEU A 212 -9.10 4.16 -2.93
CA LEU A 212 -9.79 3.05 -2.26
C LEU A 212 -8.99 2.44 -1.11
N VAL A 213 -7.71 2.77 -0.95
CA VAL A 213 -6.84 2.17 0.08
C VAL A 213 -7.41 2.35 1.48
N LEU A 214 -7.86 3.56 1.84
CA LEU A 214 -8.46 3.80 3.14
C LEU A 214 -9.75 3.01 3.34
N LEU A 215 -10.56 2.85 2.29
CA LEU A 215 -11.79 2.04 2.33
C LEU A 215 -11.47 0.58 2.60
N THR A 216 -10.47 0.01 1.92
CA THR A 216 -10.04 -1.37 2.13
C THR A 216 -9.51 -1.59 3.54
N ILE A 217 -8.76 -0.61 4.09
CA ILE A 217 -8.34 -0.66 5.49
C ILE A 217 -9.56 -0.60 6.44
N ALA A 218 -10.53 0.28 6.18
CA ALA A 218 -11.74 0.38 6.98
C ALA A 218 -12.50 -0.95 7.04
N GLN A 219 -12.69 -1.58 5.88
CA GLN A 219 -13.34 -2.89 5.77
C GLN A 219 -12.58 -3.97 6.52
N ALA A 220 -11.24 -3.98 6.45
CA ALA A 220 -10.41 -4.92 7.20
C ALA A 220 -10.48 -4.70 8.73
N GLN A 221 -10.83 -3.49 9.18
CA GLN A 221 -11.12 -3.17 10.58
C GLN A 221 -12.59 -3.42 10.97
N GLY A 222 -13.37 -4.09 10.10
CA GLY A 222 -14.79 -4.39 10.36
C GLY A 222 -15.70 -3.15 10.33
N LEU A 223 -15.22 -2.03 9.78
CA LEU A 223 -16.03 -0.81 9.66
C LEU A 223 -16.97 -0.92 8.47
N GLN A 224 -18.25 -1.01 8.77
CA GLN A 224 -19.34 -0.87 7.81
C GLN A 224 -19.52 0.63 7.54
N CYS A 225 -19.25 1.05 6.30
CA CYS A 225 -19.45 2.45 5.89
C CYS A 225 -20.94 2.66 5.53
N THR A 226 -21.82 2.64 6.54
CA THR A 226 -23.28 2.70 6.36
C THR A 226 -23.87 4.08 6.67
N GLY A 227 -23.10 5.16 6.55
CA GLY A 227 -23.56 6.51 6.92
C GLY A 227 -22.90 7.66 6.17
N SER A 228 -23.36 8.88 6.46
CA SER A 228 -22.90 10.15 5.89
C SER A 228 -21.57 10.67 6.47
N GLN A 229 -20.94 9.93 7.38
CA GLN A 229 -19.62 10.28 7.92
C GLN A 229 -18.51 9.94 6.92
N SER A 230 -17.52 10.84 6.81
CA SER A 230 -16.36 10.58 5.96
C SER A 230 -15.57 9.39 6.49
N LEU A 231 -15.29 8.43 5.61
CA LEU A 231 -14.55 7.20 5.91
C LEU A 231 -13.25 7.43 6.69
N ALA A 232 -12.49 8.46 6.32
CA ALA A 232 -11.26 8.83 7.00
C ALA A 232 -11.48 9.19 8.48
N LEU A 233 -12.56 9.91 8.81
CA LEU A 233 -12.88 10.26 10.19
C LEU A 233 -13.33 9.04 11.00
N SER A 234 -14.16 8.16 10.42
CA SER A 234 -14.58 6.93 11.11
C SER A 234 -13.39 6.01 11.39
N LEU A 235 -12.46 5.91 10.44
CA LEU A 235 -11.24 5.13 10.58
C LEU A 235 -10.29 5.76 11.60
N GLN A 236 -10.13 7.08 11.60
CA GLN A 236 -9.36 7.82 12.62
C GLN A 236 -9.95 7.63 14.02
N ALA A 237 -11.25 7.81 14.19
CA ALA A 237 -11.92 7.62 15.47
C ALA A 237 -11.75 6.18 15.99
N THR A 238 -11.79 5.20 15.08
CA THR A 238 -11.59 3.79 15.42
C THR A 238 -10.16 3.49 15.83
N LEU A 239 -9.16 4.11 15.19
CA LEU A 239 -7.74 3.80 15.39
C LEU A 239 -7.03 4.75 16.37
N TRP A 240 -7.68 5.85 16.79
CA TRP A 240 -7.08 6.93 17.59
C TRP A 240 -6.30 6.42 18.81
N GLU A 241 -6.92 5.58 19.64
CA GLU A 241 -6.29 5.01 20.85
C GLU A 241 -5.83 3.56 20.68
N LYS A 242 -6.11 2.93 19.53
CA LYS A 242 -5.81 1.52 19.33
C LYS A 242 -4.32 1.29 19.08
N ARG A 243 -3.78 0.36 19.85
CA ARG A 243 -2.46 -0.24 19.71
C ARG A 243 -2.57 -1.47 18.80
N CYS A 244 -2.78 -1.25 17.52
CA CYS A 244 -2.84 -2.30 16.50
C CYS A 244 -1.70 -2.20 15.48
N LEU A 245 -1.45 -3.31 14.79
CA LEU A 245 -0.55 -3.39 13.64
C LEU A 245 -1.36 -3.69 12.37
N LEU A 246 -1.24 -2.82 11.37
CA LEU A 246 -1.81 -3.07 10.04
C LEU A 246 -0.72 -3.48 9.07
N VAL A 247 -0.91 -4.62 8.43
CA VAL A 247 -0.04 -5.12 7.36
C VAL A 247 -0.68 -4.78 6.02
N LEU A 248 -0.02 -3.94 5.21
CA LEU A 248 -0.48 -3.52 3.89
C LEU A 248 0.39 -4.19 2.83
N ASP A 249 -0.17 -5.15 2.11
CA ASP A 249 0.55 -5.94 1.11
C ASP A 249 0.38 -5.35 -0.31
N ASN A 250 1.40 -5.47 -1.17
CA ASN A 250 1.40 -4.99 -2.57
C ASN A 250 1.18 -3.48 -2.78
N PHE A 251 1.83 -2.63 -1.98
CA PHE A 251 1.64 -1.17 -2.07
C PHE A 251 2.21 -0.53 -3.36
N GLU A 252 3.07 -1.24 -4.10
CA GLU A 252 3.74 -0.71 -5.30
C GLU A 252 2.78 -0.19 -6.40
N HIS A 253 1.53 -0.64 -6.42
CA HIS A 253 0.53 -0.23 -7.41
C HIS A 253 -0.33 0.96 -6.97
N VAL A 254 -0.25 1.36 -5.70
CA VAL A 254 -1.08 2.40 -5.08
C VAL A 254 -0.23 3.42 -4.32
N MET A 255 0.99 3.66 -4.79
CA MET A 255 1.97 4.55 -4.15
C MET A 255 1.43 5.97 -3.88
N GLU A 256 0.51 6.45 -4.71
CA GLU A 256 -0.16 7.74 -4.55
C GLU A 256 -0.96 7.86 -3.23
N ALA A 257 -1.31 6.74 -2.59
CA ALA A 257 -1.98 6.72 -1.29
C ALA A 257 -1.02 6.89 -0.08
N ALA A 258 0.30 6.90 -0.29
CA ALA A 258 1.28 7.00 0.80
C ALA A 258 1.06 8.21 1.74
N PRO A 259 0.73 9.43 1.25
CA PRO A 259 0.43 10.56 2.12
C PRO A 259 -0.77 10.33 3.04
N SER A 260 -1.77 9.56 2.60
CA SER A 260 -2.94 9.20 3.40
C SER A 260 -2.57 8.29 4.57
N LEU A 261 -1.56 7.41 4.40
CA LEU A 261 -1.02 6.59 5.48
C LEU A 261 -0.31 7.43 6.54
N VAL A 262 0.45 8.44 6.10
CA VAL A 262 1.11 9.39 7.02
C VAL A 262 0.06 10.14 7.84
N HIS A 263 -0.98 10.67 7.19
CA HIS A 263 -2.06 11.35 7.89
C HIS A 263 -2.76 10.45 8.91
N LEU A 264 -2.94 9.17 8.56
CA LEU A 264 -3.51 8.19 9.47
C LEU A 264 -2.60 7.92 10.69
N LEU A 265 -1.28 7.85 10.48
CA LEU A 265 -0.31 7.73 11.56
C LEU A 265 -0.24 8.98 12.44
N GLU A 266 -0.33 10.18 11.87
CA GLU A 266 -0.32 11.44 12.62
C GLU A 266 -1.52 11.58 13.55
N THR A 267 -2.66 11.03 13.14
CA THR A 267 -3.89 11.03 13.93
C THR A 267 -3.93 9.86 14.91
N SER A 268 -3.51 8.66 14.53
CA SER A 268 -3.65 7.48 15.38
C SER A 268 -2.39 7.22 16.20
N ARG A 269 -2.29 7.72 17.44
CA ARG A 269 -1.01 7.77 18.20
C ARG A 269 -0.28 6.43 18.36
N HIS A 270 -1.03 5.34 18.47
CA HIS A 270 -0.48 4.02 18.77
C HIS A 270 -0.45 3.05 17.58
N LEU A 271 -0.98 3.50 16.43
CA LEU A 271 -1.00 2.72 15.21
C LEU A 271 0.42 2.52 14.67
N ARG A 272 0.70 1.28 14.24
CA ARG A 272 1.86 0.93 13.44
C ARG A 272 1.46 0.28 12.11
N LEU A 273 2.23 0.58 11.08
CA LEU A 273 2.06 0.04 9.73
C LEU A 273 3.28 -0.80 9.33
N LEU A 274 3.02 -1.99 8.81
CA LEU A 274 3.98 -2.81 8.09
C LEU A 274 3.56 -2.88 6.63
N VAL A 275 4.31 -2.24 5.74
CA VAL A 275 3.98 -2.15 4.31
C VAL A 275 4.91 -3.05 3.52
N THR A 276 4.41 -3.78 2.53
CA THR A 276 5.27 -4.41 1.53
C THR A 276 5.17 -3.64 0.21
N SER A 277 6.32 -3.36 -0.39
CA SER A 277 6.39 -2.69 -1.69
C SER A 277 7.65 -3.13 -2.44
N ARG A 278 7.72 -2.89 -3.75
CA ARG A 278 8.98 -3.04 -4.52
C ARG A 278 9.95 -1.90 -4.26
N GLU A 279 9.43 -0.73 -3.94
CA GLU A 279 10.18 0.53 -3.77
C GLU A 279 9.73 1.22 -2.48
N ALA A 280 10.60 2.06 -1.91
CA ALA A 280 10.27 2.86 -0.74
C ALA A 280 9.14 3.85 -1.04
N LEU A 281 8.30 4.14 -0.04
CA LEU A 281 7.16 5.07 -0.18
C LEU A 281 7.61 6.53 -0.26
N HIS A 282 8.83 6.84 0.19
CA HIS A 282 9.42 8.18 0.21
C HIS A 282 8.59 9.18 1.03
N VAL A 283 8.06 8.72 2.15
CA VAL A 283 7.24 9.52 3.06
C VAL A 283 7.92 9.75 4.41
N ARG A 284 7.48 10.78 5.12
CA ARG A 284 8.02 11.12 6.44
C ARG A 284 7.74 10.01 7.44
N GLY A 285 8.76 9.64 8.22
CA GLY A 285 8.65 8.63 9.27
C GLY A 285 8.72 7.18 8.76
N GLU A 286 8.94 6.99 7.47
CA GLU A 286 9.23 5.68 6.88
C GLU A 286 10.56 5.13 7.40
N HIS A 287 10.54 3.88 7.85
CA HIS A 287 11.72 3.06 8.05
C HIS A 287 11.76 2.00 6.96
N GLU A 288 12.77 2.04 6.10
CA GLU A 288 12.94 1.05 5.04
C GLU A 288 13.68 -0.18 5.57
N PHE A 289 13.16 -1.37 5.27
CA PHE A 289 13.80 -2.64 5.52
C PHE A 289 13.94 -3.41 4.20
N VAL A 290 15.16 -3.45 3.66
CA VAL A 290 15.44 -4.10 2.38
C VAL A 290 15.53 -5.61 2.57
N VAL A 291 14.58 -6.34 1.98
CA VAL A 291 14.56 -7.80 1.99
C VAL A 291 15.51 -8.33 0.92
N GLN A 292 16.62 -8.92 1.38
CA GLN A 292 17.61 -9.55 0.51
C GLN A 292 17.15 -10.92 0.02
N PRO A 293 17.65 -11.44 -1.12
CA PRO A 293 17.51 -12.85 -1.47
C PRO A 293 18.02 -13.81 -0.39
N LEU A 294 17.68 -15.10 -0.48
CA LEU A 294 18.15 -16.09 0.48
C LEU A 294 19.66 -16.31 0.38
N ALA A 295 20.27 -16.66 1.51
CA ALA A 295 21.69 -16.91 1.59
C ALA A 295 22.10 -18.05 0.67
N LEU A 296 22.98 -17.73 -0.28
CA LEU A 296 23.56 -18.68 -1.21
C LEU A 296 24.62 -19.53 -0.51
N PRO A 297 24.83 -20.78 -0.97
CA PRO A 297 25.90 -21.61 -0.44
C PRO A 297 27.26 -20.98 -0.78
N ALA A 298 28.08 -20.73 0.23
CA ALA A 298 29.41 -20.18 0.05
C ALA A 298 30.29 -21.16 -0.74
N SER A 299 31.11 -20.63 -1.66
CA SER A 299 31.92 -21.40 -2.61
C SER A 299 32.97 -22.31 -1.97
N GLU A 300 33.24 -22.08 -0.69
CA GLU A 300 34.41 -22.60 0.06
C GLU A 300 34.06 -23.78 0.97
N TRP A 301 32.76 -24.07 1.17
CA TRP A 301 32.27 -25.10 2.09
C TRP A 301 31.91 -26.36 1.31
N LEU A 302 32.89 -27.25 1.14
CA LEU A 302 32.78 -28.52 0.40
C LEU A 302 32.54 -29.74 1.32
N SER A 303 32.11 -29.54 2.57
CA SER A 303 31.51 -30.62 3.37
C SER A 303 30.00 -30.69 3.10
N ASP A 304 29.53 -31.87 2.68
CA ASP A 304 28.16 -32.12 2.19
C ASP A 304 27.04 -31.69 3.17
N THR A 305 27.29 -31.71 4.49
CA THR A 305 26.28 -31.43 5.52
C THR A 305 26.25 -29.97 6.00
N ASP A 306 27.41 -29.29 6.04
CA ASP A 306 27.50 -27.89 6.51
C ASP A 306 26.83 -26.91 5.52
N ALA A 307 26.84 -27.24 4.23
CA ALA A 307 26.25 -26.40 3.19
C ALA A 307 24.73 -26.19 3.36
N LEU A 308 24.00 -27.18 3.89
CA LEU A 308 22.57 -27.08 4.16
C LEU A 308 22.25 -26.22 5.39
N VAL A 309 23.13 -26.24 6.38
CA VAL A 309 22.98 -25.43 7.61
C VAL A 309 23.22 -23.95 7.30
N HIS A 310 24.13 -23.65 6.39
CA HIS A 310 24.56 -22.28 6.10
C HIS A 310 23.91 -21.65 4.86
N SER A 311 23.10 -22.39 4.10
CA SER A 311 22.39 -21.89 2.92
C SER A 311 20.88 -22.06 3.00
N SER A 312 20.17 -20.97 3.26
CA SER A 312 18.70 -20.96 3.25
C SER A 312 18.12 -21.18 1.85
N ALA A 313 18.83 -20.78 0.79
CA ALA A 313 18.44 -21.06 -0.59
C ALA A 313 18.45 -22.56 -0.91
N LEU A 314 19.53 -23.26 -0.52
CA LEU A 314 19.67 -24.70 -0.73
C LEU A 314 18.64 -25.49 0.08
N ALA A 315 18.44 -25.11 1.34
CA ALA A 315 17.43 -25.72 2.21
C ALA A 315 16.01 -25.59 1.63
N LEU A 316 15.65 -24.39 1.14
CA LEU A 316 14.36 -24.18 0.46
C LEU A 316 14.23 -25.02 -0.80
N PHE A 317 15.25 -25.01 -1.67
CA PHE A 317 15.20 -25.77 -2.91
C PHE A 317 15.06 -27.27 -2.65
N LEU A 318 15.78 -27.81 -1.67
CA LEU A 318 15.68 -29.21 -1.26
C LEU A 318 14.28 -29.56 -0.76
N GLU A 319 13.69 -28.74 0.11
CA GLU A 319 12.36 -29.00 0.64
C GLU A 319 11.33 -29.05 -0.50
N ARG A 320 11.35 -28.05 -1.40
CA ARG A 320 10.43 -27.98 -2.54
C ARG A 320 10.68 -29.10 -3.56
N ALA A 321 11.93 -29.53 -3.72
CA ALA A 321 12.27 -30.67 -4.57
C ALA A 321 11.69 -31.97 -4.01
N ARG A 322 11.75 -32.17 -2.69
CA ARG A 322 11.20 -33.35 -2.01
C ARG A 322 9.68 -33.41 -2.03
N GLU A 323 8.99 -32.27 -2.05
CA GLU A 323 7.53 -32.23 -2.24
C GLU A 323 7.10 -32.85 -3.58
N VAL A 324 7.93 -32.73 -4.61
CA VAL A 324 7.65 -33.25 -5.96
C VAL A 324 8.28 -34.62 -6.18
N ARG A 325 9.44 -34.87 -5.57
CA ARG A 325 10.20 -36.12 -5.66
C ARG A 325 10.70 -36.54 -4.27
N PRO A 326 9.87 -37.24 -3.48
CA PRO A 326 10.20 -37.62 -2.10
C PRO A 326 11.47 -38.48 -1.96
N THR A 327 11.83 -39.24 -3.00
CA THR A 327 13.02 -40.10 -3.05
C THR A 327 14.30 -39.35 -3.45
N MET A 328 14.31 -38.01 -3.42
CA MET A 328 15.51 -37.23 -3.74
C MET A 328 16.58 -37.40 -2.65
N GLU A 329 17.62 -38.16 -2.99
CA GLU A 329 18.78 -38.39 -2.15
C GLU A 329 19.76 -37.20 -2.17
N LEU A 330 20.32 -36.92 -1.00
CA LEU A 330 21.41 -35.98 -0.84
C LEU A 330 22.74 -36.74 -0.92
N ASN A 331 23.53 -36.42 -1.93
CA ASN A 331 24.91 -36.85 -2.06
C ASN A 331 25.73 -35.68 -2.64
N ALA A 332 27.06 -35.80 -2.64
CA ALA A 332 27.95 -34.75 -3.13
C ALA A 332 27.59 -34.22 -4.53
N LEU A 333 27.16 -35.11 -5.44
CA LEU A 333 26.77 -34.73 -6.80
C LEU A 333 25.47 -33.91 -6.81
N THR A 334 24.42 -34.38 -6.12
CA THR A 334 23.13 -33.68 -6.07
C THR A 334 23.26 -32.34 -5.36
N ILE A 335 24.02 -32.27 -4.27
CA ILE A 335 24.31 -31.02 -3.54
C ILE A 335 25.01 -30.01 -4.45
N LYS A 336 26.04 -30.45 -5.19
CA LYS A 336 26.75 -29.58 -6.14
C LYS A 336 25.81 -29.05 -7.23
N GLN A 337 24.95 -29.90 -7.78
CA GLN A 337 23.99 -29.49 -8.80
C GLN A 337 22.97 -28.48 -8.25
N MET A 338 22.38 -28.76 -7.09
CA MET A 338 21.41 -27.88 -6.44
C MET A 338 22.02 -26.53 -6.06
N THR A 339 23.27 -26.53 -5.60
CA THR A 339 24.04 -25.32 -5.31
C THR A 339 24.18 -24.44 -6.54
N GLU A 340 24.53 -25.02 -7.69
CA GLU A 340 24.66 -24.27 -8.94
C GLU A 340 23.31 -23.73 -9.43
N ILE A 341 22.22 -24.50 -9.27
CA ILE A 341 20.85 -24.02 -9.53
C ILE A 341 20.54 -22.81 -8.66
N CYS A 342 20.84 -22.89 -7.36
CA CYS A 342 20.56 -21.79 -6.43
C CYS A 342 21.31 -20.51 -6.80
N ARG A 343 22.57 -20.64 -7.23
CA ARG A 343 23.38 -19.51 -7.72
C ARG A 343 22.82 -18.91 -9.01
N HIS A 344 22.45 -19.73 -9.98
CA HIS A 344 21.82 -19.25 -11.23
C HIS A 344 20.49 -18.54 -11.01
N LEU A 345 19.81 -18.81 -9.89
CA LEU A 345 18.53 -18.23 -9.53
C LEU A 345 18.68 -17.11 -8.48
N ASP A 346 19.91 -16.67 -8.20
CA ASP A 346 20.26 -15.58 -7.29
C ASP A 346 19.67 -15.71 -5.88
N GLY A 347 19.32 -16.93 -5.45
CA GLY A 347 18.68 -17.18 -4.17
C GLY A 347 17.26 -16.60 -4.05
N ILE A 348 16.59 -16.28 -5.17
CA ILE A 348 15.22 -15.74 -5.17
C ILE A 348 14.24 -16.89 -4.83
N PRO A 349 13.52 -16.85 -3.69
CA PRO A 349 12.63 -17.93 -3.25
C PRO A 349 11.64 -18.41 -4.31
N LEU A 350 10.92 -17.48 -4.95
CA LEU A 350 9.93 -17.85 -5.97
C LEU A 350 10.58 -18.55 -7.16
N ALA A 351 11.77 -18.12 -7.57
CA ALA A 351 12.50 -18.75 -8.66
C ALA A 351 12.92 -20.18 -8.30
N LEU A 352 13.39 -20.39 -7.05
CA LEU A 352 13.74 -21.70 -6.51
C LEU A 352 12.53 -22.64 -6.45
N GLU A 353 11.38 -22.16 -5.96
CA GLU A 353 10.12 -22.94 -5.92
C GLU A 353 9.68 -23.36 -7.32
N LEU A 354 9.69 -22.44 -8.28
CA LEU A 354 9.32 -22.69 -9.67
C LEU A 354 10.28 -23.66 -10.35
N ALA A 355 11.57 -23.57 -10.07
CA ALA A 355 12.59 -24.50 -10.57
C ALA A 355 12.42 -25.91 -9.95
N ALA A 356 12.17 -26.00 -8.65
CA ALA A 356 11.93 -27.27 -7.96
C ALA A 356 10.68 -27.98 -8.51
N ALA A 357 9.62 -27.22 -8.83
CA ALA A 357 8.42 -27.76 -9.47
C ALA A 357 8.71 -28.43 -10.83
N ARG A 358 9.76 -28.02 -11.55
CA ARG A 358 10.17 -28.64 -12.82
C ARG A 358 10.82 -30.01 -12.64
N LEU A 359 11.22 -30.39 -11.43
CA LEU A 359 11.82 -31.71 -11.16
C LEU A 359 10.84 -32.87 -11.33
N LYS A 360 9.54 -32.58 -11.50
CA LYS A 360 8.53 -33.58 -11.90
C LYS A 360 8.82 -34.18 -13.28
N VAL A 361 9.45 -33.41 -14.17
CA VAL A 361 9.66 -33.78 -15.58
C VAL A 361 11.12 -33.65 -16.04
N LEU A 362 11.99 -33.05 -15.22
CA LEU A 362 13.41 -32.86 -15.53
C LEU A 362 14.28 -33.41 -14.41
N SER A 363 15.45 -33.94 -14.76
CA SER A 363 16.51 -34.20 -13.78
C SER A 363 17.17 -32.87 -13.34
N LEU A 364 17.90 -32.88 -12.22
CA LEU A 364 18.68 -31.72 -11.76
C LEU A 364 19.67 -31.25 -12.83
N GLN A 365 20.36 -32.18 -13.48
CA GLN A 365 21.27 -31.87 -14.58
C GLN A 365 20.56 -31.24 -15.78
N ALA A 366 19.43 -31.82 -16.22
CA ALA A 366 18.68 -31.28 -17.35
C ALA A 366 18.07 -29.89 -17.04
N LEU A 367 17.76 -29.62 -15.77
CA LEU A 367 17.32 -28.30 -15.32
C LEU A 367 18.48 -27.29 -15.40
N LEU A 368 19.65 -27.65 -14.87
CA LEU A 368 20.87 -26.84 -14.92
C LEU A 368 21.25 -26.43 -16.35
N GLU A 369 21.28 -27.39 -17.28
CA GLU A 369 21.64 -27.13 -18.68
C GLU A 369 20.70 -26.12 -19.36
N ARG A 370 19.49 -25.94 -18.84
CA ARG A 370 18.45 -25.06 -19.43
C ARG A 370 18.39 -23.67 -18.80
N LEU A 371 18.91 -23.49 -17.57
CA LEU A 371 18.88 -22.22 -16.86
C LEU A 371 19.66 -21.08 -17.56
N PRO A 372 20.86 -21.30 -18.14
CA PRO A 372 21.62 -20.25 -18.83
C PRO A 372 20.90 -19.61 -20.02
N HIS A 373 19.91 -20.30 -20.58
CA HIS A 373 19.32 -19.94 -21.87
C HIS A 373 17.89 -19.41 -21.78
N ARG A 374 17.19 -19.54 -20.63
CA ARG A 374 15.77 -19.18 -20.53
C ARG A 374 15.32 -18.80 -19.10
N LEU A 375 15.50 -17.54 -18.74
CA LEU A 375 14.76 -16.92 -17.62
C LEU A 375 13.22 -16.89 -17.86
N HIS A 376 12.75 -17.25 -19.06
CA HIS A 376 11.33 -17.48 -19.37
C HIS A 376 10.77 -18.86 -18.94
N ILE A 377 11.58 -19.79 -18.40
CA ILE A 377 11.09 -21.12 -17.97
C ILE A 377 10.25 -21.07 -16.68
N LEU A 378 10.36 -20.02 -15.88
CA LEU A 378 9.72 -19.95 -14.56
C LEU A 378 8.25 -19.48 -14.62
N THR A 379 7.75 -18.96 -15.74
CA THR A 379 6.37 -18.44 -15.85
C THR A 379 5.28 -19.48 -16.12
N GLY A 380 5.59 -20.78 -16.06
CA GLY A 380 4.63 -21.86 -16.36
C GLY A 380 3.87 -22.38 -15.15
N GLY A 381 3.10 -21.51 -14.46
CA GLY A 381 2.20 -21.89 -13.37
C GLY A 381 0.79 -21.36 -13.60
N ARG A 382 -0.14 -22.27 -13.97
CA ARG A 382 -1.62 -22.13 -14.06
C ARG A 382 -2.19 -20.70 -14.13
N ALA A 383 -2.27 -20.15 -15.34
CA ALA A 383 -3.40 -19.29 -15.69
C ALA A 383 -4.60 -20.21 -16.00
N ILE A 384 -5.60 -20.21 -15.12
CA ILE A 384 -6.93 -20.71 -15.49
C ILE A 384 -7.44 -19.73 -16.54
N SER A 385 -7.33 -20.15 -17.80
CA SER A 385 -7.95 -19.47 -18.93
C SER A 385 -9.46 -19.58 -18.79
N LEU A 386 -10.10 -18.50 -18.36
CA LEU A 386 -11.51 -18.27 -18.60
C LEU A 386 -11.66 -18.05 -20.12
N LEU A 387 -12.06 -19.12 -20.82
CA LEU A 387 -12.46 -19.09 -22.21
C LEU A 387 -13.72 -18.20 -22.36
N ALA A 388 -13.51 -16.92 -22.68
CA ALA A 388 -14.49 -16.11 -23.39
C ALA A 388 -14.30 -16.35 -24.90
N SER A 389 -15.10 -17.29 -25.41
CA SER A 389 -15.80 -17.24 -26.69
C SER A 389 -15.30 -16.21 -27.72
N ARG A 390 -14.81 -16.72 -28.87
CA ARG A 390 -15.12 -16.13 -30.19
C ARG A 390 -14.96 -17.14 -31.33
N PRO A 391 -15.80 -17.05 -32.37
CA PRO A 391 -16.18 -18.19 -33.20
C PRO A 391 -15.28 -18.44 -34.43
N CYS A 392 -15.37 -19.68 -34.89
CA CYS A 392 -14.91 -20.24 -36.16
C CYS A 392 -14.89 -19.28 -37.36
N ALA A 393 -13.73 -19.19 -38.02
CA ALA A 393 -13.60 -18.74 -39.41
C ALA A 393 -12.75 -19.73 -40.21
N ARG A 394 -13.48 -20.68 -40.82
CA ARG A 394 -13.33 -21.30 -42.14
C ARG A 394 -11.95 -21.21 -42.83
N LEU A 395 -11.33 -22.38 -43.00
CA LEU A 395 -10.22 -22.67 -43.92
C LEU A 395 -10.65 -22.55 -45.40
N SER A 396 -9.75 -22.00 -46.23
CA SER A 396 -9.63 -22.32 -47.66
C SER A 396 -8.15 -22.56 -48.01
N PRO A 397 -7.81 -23.56 -48.85
CA PRO A 397 -6.44 -23.98 -49.09
C PRO A 397 -5.86 -23.43 -50.41
N GLY A 398 -4.54 -23.28 -50.44
CA GLY A 398 -3.76 -23.31 -51.68
C GLY A 398 -2.88 -22.10 -51.94
N ALA A 399 -1.56 -22.26 -51.76
CA ALA A 399 -0.53 -21.74 -52.65
C ALA A 399 0.86 -22.23 -52.21
N THR A 400 1.36 -23.21 -52.97
CA THR A 400 2.76 -23.60 -53.10
C THR A 400 3.61 -22.40 -53.54
N ILE A 401 4.85 -22.25 -53.06
CA ILE A 401 6.07 -21.92 -53.85
C ILE A 401 7.31 -21.79 -52.94
N ARG A 402 8.18 -22.80 -53.09
CA ARG A 402 9.66 -22.80 -53.25
C ARG A 402 10.56 -21.71 -52.62
N SER A 403 11.43 -22.20 -51.72
CA SER A 403 12.91 -22.17 -51.72
C SER A 403 13.71 -20.85 -51.88
N ARG A 404 14.56 -20.56 -50.87
CA ARG A 404 16.02 -20.25 -50.98
C ARG A 404 16.57 -20.03 -49.55
N MET A 405 17.33 -20.96 -48.97
CA MET A 405 18.77 -21.24 -49.12
C MET A 405 19.70 -20.13 -48.58
N ARG A 406 20.28 -20.44 -47.41
CA ARG A 406 21.64 -20.16 -46.89
C ARG A 406 22.25 -18.76 -47.09
N ARG A 407 22.70 -18.17 -45.97
CA ARG A 407 24.13 -17.99 -45.68
C ARG A 407 24.39 -17.68 -44.20
N SER A 408 25.37 -18.40 -43.69
CA SER A 408 26.06 -18.30 -42.41
C SER A 408 27.29 -17.39 -42.53
N ALA A 409 27.55 -16.55 -41.54
CA ALA A 409 28.88 -16.15 -41.01
C ALA A 409 28.62 -15.20 -39.81
N SER A 410 28.94 -15.52 -38.55
CA SER A 410 30.26 -15.71 -37.90
C SER A 410 31.05 -14.41 -37.66
N PHE A 411 31.26 -14.12 -36.36
CA PHE A 411 32.30 -13.30 -35.71
C PHE A 411 32.34 -11.80 -36.05
N ALA A 412 32.79 -10.85 -35.22
CA ALA A 412 33.10 -10.66 -33.81
C ALA A 412 33.73 -9.25 -33.74
N CYS A 413 33.40 -8.40 -32.76
CA CYS A 413 34.38 -7.52 -32.08
C CYS A 413 33.70 -6.67 -31.00
N TRP A 414 34.09 -6.90 -29.75
CA TRP A 414 33.85 -6.04 -28.60
C TRP A 414 35.23 -5.60 -28.10
N PRO A 415 35.52 -4.29 -27.94
CA PRO A 415 36.67 -3.87 -27.18
C PRO A 415 36.31 -3.69 -25.70
N SER A 416 37.15 -4.29 -24.89
CA SER A 416 37.32 -4.09 -23.46
C SER A 416 37.68 -2.64 -23.10
N LEU A 417 37.29 -2.20 -21.90
CA LEU A 417 38.04 -1.18 -21.16
C LEU A 417 37.85 -1.35 -19.65
N ARG A 418 38.93 -1.78 -18.99
CA ARG A 418 39.11 -1.80 -17.54
C ARG A 418 39.61 -0.42 -17.07
N ALA A 419 39.30 -0.17 -15.80
CA ALA A 419 40.06 0.58 -14.80
C ALA A 419 39.99 2.12 -14.79
N ALA A 420 39.39 2.65 -13.71
CA ALA A 420 39.98 3.74 -12.92
C ALA A 420 39.39 3.73 -11.50
N VAL A 421 40.13 3.12 -10.57
CA VAL A 421 39.99 3.34 -9.12
C VAL A 421 40.68 4.66 -8.80
N ARG A 422 39.96 5.64 -8.22
CA ARG A 422 40.58 6.73 -7.47
C ARG A 422 39.79 7.07 -6.21
N SER A 423 40.39 6.69 -5.09
CA SER A 423 40.19 7.14 -3.73
C SER A 423 40.02 8.66 -3.61
N LYS A 424 39.05 9.12 -2.81
CA LYS A 424 39.08 10.43 -2.15
C LYS A 424 39.03 10.26 -0.63
N ARG A 425 40.13 10.67 -0.01
CA ARG A 425 40.34 10.86 1.43
C ARG A 425 39.37 11.91 1.98
N TRP A 426 38.80 11.60 3.13
CA TRP A 426 38.37 12.59 4.12
C TRP A 426 39.57 13.01 4.96
N ARG A 427 39.71 14.32 5.21
CA ARG A 427 40.52 14.87 6.30
C ARG A 427 39.75 15.98 6.98
N ARG A 428 39.62 15.78 8.30
CA ARG A 428 39.43 16.71 9.43
C ARG A 428 38.21 17.63 9.42
#